data_AF-A0A1B2XL67-F1
#
_entry.id   AF-A0A1B2XL67-F1
#
_cell.length_a   1.000
_cell.length_b   1.000
_cell.length_c   1.000
_cell.angle_alpha   90.00
_cell.angle_beta   90.00
_cell.angle_gamma   90.00
#
_symmetry.space_group_name_H-M   'P 1'
#
loop_
_entity.id
_entity.type
_entity.pdbx_description
1 polymer ?
#
loop_
_entity_poly.entity_id
_entity_poly.type
_entity_poly.pdbx_seq_one_letter_code
_entity_poly.pdbx_strand_id
1 'polypeptide(L)' 'MPGCATALCDHYRSYFYVGEALATGGFTGIECASLADATNGSCNLPGRLQMGGANPKTGASGIYYVPTNGSPPFSQG' A
#
# COMPACT_ATOMS: atom_id res chain seq x y z
N MET A 1 3.00 3.53 -10.67
CA MET A 1 2.83 4.13 -9.32
C MET A 1 2.65 5.63 -9.49
N PRO A 2 1.81 6.30 -8.68
CA PRO A 2 1.63 7.75 -8.76
C PRO A 2 2.97 8.51 -8.70
N GLY A 3 3.10 9.53 -9.54
CA GLY A 3 4.30 10.38 -9.61
C GLY A 3 5.54 9.72 -10.26
N CYS A 4 5.44 8.50 -10.79
CA CYS A 4 6.53 7.85 -11.52
C CYS A 4 6.34 7.92 -13.04
N ALA A 5 7.44 8.18 -13.76
CA ALA A 5 7.48 8.20 -15.23
C ALA A 5 8.21 6.99 -15.84
N THR A 6 8.87 6.16 -15.02
CA THR A 6 9.65 5.00 -15.48
C THR A 6 9.39 3.78 -14.60
N ALA A 7 9.51 2.60 -15.20
CA ALA A 7 9.41 1.33 -14.46
C ALA A 7 10.45 1.21 -13.34
N LEU A 8 11.61 1.87 -13.47
CA LEU A 8 12.62 1.93 -12.42
C LEU A 8 12.12 2.74 -11.21
N CYS A 9 11.46 3.88 -11.44
CA CYS A 9 10.81 4.64 -10.38
C CYS A 9 9.73 3.79 -9.68
N ASP A 10 8.91 3.09 -10.45
CA ASP A 10 7.88 2.19 -9.89
C ASP A 10 8.48 1.10 -9.00
N HIS A 11 9.57 0.49 -9.45
CA HIS A 11 10.29 -0.51 -8.68
C HIS A 11 10.79 0.05 -7.34
N TYR A 12 11.34 1.27 -7.35
CA TYR A 12 11.86 1.92 -6.16
C TYR A 12 10.79 2.33 -5.14
N ARG A 13 9.54 2.53 -5.56
CA ARG A 13 8.43 2.82 -4.62
C ARG A 13 8.25 1.75 -3.55
N SER A 14 8.54 0.48 -3.87
CA SER A 14 8.40 -0.62 -2.91
C SER A 14 9.13 -0.37 -1.59
N TYR A 15 10.41 0.01 -1.65
CA TYR A 15 11.19 0.26 -0.44
C TYR A 15 10.96 1.67 0.15
N PHE A 16 10.59 2.67 -0.66
CA PHE A 16 10.21 3.99 -0.13
C PHE A 16 8.96 3.91 0.75
N TYR A 17 7.95 3.14 0.33
CA TYR A 17 6.74 2.97 1.11
C TYR A 17 6.98 2.18 2.39
N VAL A 18 7.82 1.14 2.36
CA VAL A 18 8.20 0.41 3.58
C VAL A 18 8.97 1.33 4.54
N GLY A 19 9.88 2.16 4.02
CA GLY A 19 10.62 3.15 4.81
C GLY A 19 9.70 4.17 5.48
N GLU A 20 8.75 4.74 4.75
CA GLU A 20 7.78 5.68 5.31
C GLU A 20 6.80 4.98 6.29
N ALA A 21 6.35 3.76 5.98
CA ALA A 21 5.50 2.98 6.88
C ALA A 21 6.18 2.67 8.22
N LEU A 22 7.50 2.52 8.24
CA LEU A 22 8.30 2.37 9.45
C LEU A 22 8.45 3.69 10.22
N ALA A 23 8.63 4.81 9.51
CA ALA A 23 8.87 6.12 10.11
C ALA A 23 7.60 6.78 10.66
N THR A 24 6.51 6.74 9.89
CA THR A 24 5.28 7.50 10.17
C THR A 24 4.00 6.66 10.08
N GLY A 25 4.03 5.49 9.43
CA GLY A 25 2.84 4.64 9.29
C GLY A 25 1.80 5.20 8.31
N GLY A 26 0.52 4.89 8.53
CA GLY A 26 -0.61 5.43 7.76
C GLY A 26 -0.86 4.78 6.39
N PHE A 27 -0.28 3.61 6.13
CA PHE A 27 -0.54 2.87 4.89
C PHE A 27 -1.70 1.89 5.10
N THR A 28 -2.90 2.44 5.23
CA THR A 28 -4.12 1.67 5.46
C THR A 28 -4.56 0.96 4.18
N GLY A 29 -4.33 -0.35 4.11
CA GLY A 29 -4.79 -1.21 3.03
C GLY A 29 -6.26 -1.62 3.18
N ILE A 30 -6.97 -1.68 2.06
CA ILE A 30 -8.37 -2.13 1.95
C ILE A 30 -8.37 -3.51 1.30
N GLU A 31 -8.98 -4.49 1.96
CA GLU A 31 -9.06 -5.86 1.44
C GLU A 31 -9.85 -5.92 0.12
N CYS A 32 -9.36 -6.74 -0.81
CA CYS A 32 -9.89 -6.92 -2.15
C CYS A 32 -10.21 -8.40 -2.39
N ALA A 33 -11.28 -8.67 -3.15
CA ALA A 33 -11.64 -10.04 -3.54
C ALA A 33 -10.67 -10.63 -4.57
N SER A 34 -10.02 -9.79 -5.37
CA SER A 34 -9.10 -10.22 -6.44
C SER A 34 -8.00 -9.21 -6.72
N LEU A 35 -6.97 -9.65 -7.45
CA LEU A 35 -5.92 -8.77 -7.99
C LEU A 35 -6.48 -7.76 -9.00
N ALA A 36 -7.52 -8.15 -9.76
CA ALA A 36 -8.18 -7.25 -10.70
C ALA A 36 -8.85 -6.08 -9.95
N ASP A 37 -9.54 -6.35 -8.84
CA ASP A 37 -10.12 -5.31 -7.99
C ASP A 37 -9.06 -4.39 -7.38
N ALA A 38 -7.96 -4.98 -6.91
CA ALA A 38 -6.83 -4.21 -6.37
C ALA A 38 -6.19 -3.30 -7.42
N THR A 39 -6.08 -3.77 -8.66
CA THR A 39 -5.50 -2.98 -9.77
C THR A 39 -6.42 -1.83 -10.19
N ASN A 40 -7.74 -2.05 -10.15
CA ASN A 40 -8.74 -1.05 -10.48
C ASN A 40 -9.09 -0.11 -9.31
N GLY A 41 -8.58 -0.38 -8.10
CA GLY A 41 -8.94 0.35 -6.88
C GLY A 41 -10.40 0.15 -6.45
N SER A 42 -11.06 -0.94 -6.87
CA SER A 42 -12.49 -1.22 -6.61
C SER A 42 -12.73 -2.07 -5.36
N CYS A 43 -11.83 -2.03 -4.39
CA CYS A 43 -11.86 -2.88 -3.19
C CYS A 43 -12.88 -2.38 -2.16
N ASN A 44 -13.74 -3.27 -1.68
CA ASN A 44 -14.83 -2.94 -0.77
C ASN A 44 -15.04 -3.97 0.35
N LEU A 45 -14.15 -4.96 0.50
CA LEU A 45 -14.24 -5.93 1.60
C LEU A 45 -13.94 -5.24 2.94
N PRO A 46 -14.43 -5.79 4.08
CA PRO A 46 -14.31 -5.14 5.38
C PRO A 46 -12.88 -5.16 5.96
N GLY A 47 -11.99 -6.05 5.49
CA GLY A 47 -10.63 -6.17 6.02
C GLY A 47 -9.81 -4.89 5.85
N ARG A 48 -9.09 -4.52 6.91
CA ARG A 48 -8.16 -3.39 6.93
C ARG A 48 -6.82 -3.87 7.47
N LEU A 49 -5.73 -3.51 6.80
CA LEU A 49 -4.40 -3.91 7.20
C LEU A 49 -3.38 -2.82 6.94
N GLN A 50 -2.53 -2.55 7.93
CA GLN A 50 -1.43 -1.60 7.77
C GLN A 50 -0.30 -2.25 6.98
N MET A 51 0.09 -1.68 5.85
CA MET A 51 1.27 -2.11 5.09
C MET A 51 2.55 -1.66 5.80
N GLY A 52 3.59 -2.52 5.80
CA GLY A 52 4.89 -2.18 6.42
C GLY A 52 4.81 -1.98 7.93
N GLY A 53 5.68 -1.15 8.50
CA GLY A 53 5.71 -0.85 9.94
C GLY A 53 6.46 -1.89 10.78
N ALA A 54 6.66 -1.59 12.08
CA ALA A 54 7.56 -2.35 12.96
C ALA A 54 7.02 -3.72 13.40
N ASN A 55 5.69 -3.86 13.50
CA ASN A 55 5.06 -5.08 14.00
C ASN A 55 4.61 -5.99 12.85
N PRO A 56 4.82 -7.31 12.91
CA PRO A 56 4.28 -8.24 11.92
C PRO A 56 2.75 -8.34 12.03
N LYS A 57 2.10 -8.74 10.92
CA LYS A 57 0.64 -8.85 10.78
C LYS A 57 0.25 -10.33 10.78
N THR A 58 0.72 -11.06 11.79
CA THR A 58 0.54 -12.51 11.88
C THR A 58 -0.94 -12.89 11.90
N GLY A 59 -1.32 -13.93 11.16
CA GLY A 59 -2.71 -14.40 11.09
C GLY A 59 -3.61 -13.62 10.10
N ALA A 60 -3.14 -12.49 9.56
CA ALA A 60 -3.80 -11.81 8.45
C ALA A 60 -3.21 -12.27 7.10
N SER A 61 -4.08 -12.50 6.12
CA SER A 61 -3.71 -12.82 4.75
C SER A 61 -4.77 -12.27 3.79
N GLY A 62 -4.45 -12.24 2.50
CA GLY A 62 -5.35 -11.74 1.46
C GLY A 62 -4.67 -10.70 0.55
N ILE A 63 -5.48 -10.11 -0.33
CA ILE A 63 -5.04 -9.04 -1.24
C ILE A 63 -5.54 -7.72 -0.68
N TYR A 64 -4.64 -6.75 -0.54
CA TYR A 64 -4.97 -5.42 -0.01
C TYR A 64 -4.52 -4.35 -1.00
N TYR A 65 -5.42 -3.44 -1.34
CA TYR A 65 -5.11 -2.23 -2.11
C TYR A 65 -4.71 -1.11 -1.15
N VAL A 66 -3.58 -0.47 -1.43
CA VAL A 66 -3.03 0.63 -0.62
C VAL A 66 -2.93 1.88 -1.51
N PRO A 67 -3.85 2.85 -1.38
CA PRO A 67 -3.75 4.09 -2.14
C PRO A 67 -2.57 4.94 -1.62
N THR A 68 -1.86 5.60 -2.54
CA THR A 68 -0.66 6.40 -2.23
C THR A 68 -0.63 7.70 -3.02
N ASN A 69 0.02 8.72 -2.47
CA ASN A 69 0.32 9.97 -3.16
C ASN A 69 1.46 9.81 -4.17
N GLY A 70 1.62 10.78 -5.07
CA GLY A 70 2.73 10.80 -6.04
C GLY A 70 4.09 11.23 -5.46
N SER A 71 4.11 11.74 -4.23
CA SER A 71 5.29 12.24 -3.53
C SER A 71 5.12 12.06 -2.02
N PRO A 72 6.21 12.03 -1.22
CA PRO A 72 6.11 11.99 0.24
C PRO A 72 5.30 13.17 0.81
N PRO A 73 4.52 12.97 1.90
CA PRO A 73 4.18 11.66 2.45
C PRO A 73 3.32 10.85 1.46
N PHE A 74 3.74 9.62 1.17
CA PHE A 74 3.02 8.73 0.27
C PHE A 74 1.73 8.20 0.90
N SER A 75 1.73 7.99 2.21
CA SER A 75 0.55 7.63 2.98
C SER A 75 -0.58 8.66 2.78
N GLN A 76 -1.82 8.19 2.76
CA GLN A 76 -3.03 9.02 2.72
C GLN A 76 -3.80 9.05 4.06
N GLY A 77 -3.25 8.43 5.11
CA GLY A 77 -3.91 8.23 6.41
C GLY A 77 -4.61 6.88 6.52
#